data_AF-A0A7J3BF72-F1
#
_entry.id   AF-A0A7J3BF72-F1
#
_cell.length_a   1.000
_cell.length_b   1.000
_cell.length_c   1.000
_cell.angle_alpha   90.00
_cell.angle_beta   90.00
_cell.angle_gamma   90.00
#
_symmetry.space_group_name_H-M   'P 1'
#
loop_
_entity.id
_entity.type
_entity.pdbx_description
1 polymer ?
#
loop_
_entity_poly.entity_id
_entity_poly.type
_entity_poly.pdbx_seq_one_letter_code
_entity_poly.pdbx_strand_id
1 'polypeptide(L)'
;ETLRGVGVDTVFVLAGHGLGGKGVDVAATSRDLLCEMKRFGLSTGYAGPFLGFSGLTVAMSALRGIQAVCLFSRTTPNLEEPESPDPEAARTLLDKLSEILKIRLDTSKLGQPSERSTPTVGYL
;
A
#
# COMPACT_ATOMS: atom_id res chain seq x y z
N GLU A 1 -14.24 -14.07 -5.58
CA GLU A 1 -14.30 -15.47 -6.08
C GLU A 1 -13.06 -15.85 -6.86
N THR A 2 -12.63 -15.03 -7.82
CA THR A 2 -11.42 -15.28 -8.63
C THR A 2 -10.17 -15.57 -7.80
N LEU A 3 -9.85 -14.75 -6.78
CA LEU A 3 -8.65 -14.94 -5.95
C LEU A 3 -8.64 -16.28 -5.19
N ARG A 4 -9.81 -16.72 -4.70
CA ARG A 4 -9.94 -18.05 -4.09
C ARG A 4 -9.79 -19.16 -5.12
N GLY A 5 -10.37 -18.98 -6.30
CA GLY A 5 -10.36 -19.97 -7.38
C GLY A 5 -8.95 -20.31 -7.89
N VAL A 6 -8.01 -19.36 -7.79
CA VAL A 6 -6.60 -19.56 -8.17
C VAL A 6 -5.68 -19.87 -6.98
N GLY A 7 -6.23 -20.02 -5.77
CA GLY A 7 -5.48 -20.44 -4.59
C GLY A 7 -4.60 -19.37 -3.94
N VAL A 8 -4.96 -18.08 -4.04
CA VAL A 8 -4.23 -17.01 -3.32
C VAL A 8 -4.34 -17.21 -1.81
N ASP A 9 -3.20 -17.29 -1.13
CA ASP A 9 -3.10 -17.35 0.33
C ASP A 9 -3.22 -15.96 0.97
N THR A 10 -2.48 -14.98 0.43
CA THR A 10 -2.33 -13.64 1.01
C THR A 10 -2.42 -12.55 -0.06
N VAL A 11 -3.17 -11.50 0.23
CA VAL A 11 -3.26 -10.28 -0.59
C VAL A 11 -2.48 -9.16 0.08
N PHE A 12 -1.48 -8.61 -0.62
CA PHE A 12 -0.79 -7.40 -0.22
C PHE A 12 -1.42 -6.18 -0.91
N VAL A 13 -1.95 -5.26 -0.12
CA VAL A 13 -2.48 -3.98 -0.56
C VAL A 13 -1.46 -2.90 -0.24
N LEU A 14 -1.19 -2.02 -1.21
CA LEU A 14 -0.24 -0.93 -1.07
C LEU A 14 -1.00 0.39 -1.09
N ALA A 15 -0.74 1.26 -0.12
CA ALA A 15 -1.40 2.55 0.01
C ALA A 15 -0.44 3.62 0.56
N GLY A 16 -0.79 4.88 0.36
CA GLY A 16 -0.18 6.02 1.07
C GLY A 16 -1.16 6.61 2.07
N HIS A 17 -0.67 7.22 3.14
CA HIS A 17 -1.49 8.07 4.01
C HIS A 17 -0.81 9.40 4.30
N GLY A 18 -1.57 10.48 4.12
CA GLY A 18 -1.08 11.86 4.13
C GLY A 18 -0.88 12.49 5.51
N LEU A 19 -0.55 11.70 6.55
CA LEU A 19 -0.33 12.23 7.90
C LEU A 19 1.11 12.77 8.10
N GLY A 20 1.94 12.72 7.05
CA GLY A 20 3.35 13.10 7.12
C GLY A 20 4.23 12.10 7.86
N GLY A 21 5.53 12.40 7.91
CA GLY A 21 6.55 11.55 8.53
C GLY A 21 7.16 10.53 7.56
N LYS A 22 7.96 9.62 8.11
CA LYS A 22 8.63 8.54 7.36
C LYS A 22 8.27 7.16 7.91
N GLY A 23 8.36 6.16 7.06
CA GLY A 23 8.15 4.76 7.41
C GLY A 23 6.84 4.18 6.87
N VAL A 24 6.58 2.93 7.24
CA VAL A 24 5.45 2.15 6.74
C VAL A 24 4.63 1.65 7.92
N ASP A 25 3.34 1.98 7.89
CA ASP A 25 2.34 1.46 8.82
C ASP A 25 1.63 0.24 8.23
N VAL A 26 1.02 -0.59 9.07
CA VAL A 26 0.38 -1.84 8.67
C VAL A 26 -1.00 -2.04 9.27
N ALA A 27 -1.92 -2.57 8.46
CA ALA A 27 -3.16 -3.20 8.90
C ALA A 27 -3.24 -4.62 8.33
N ALA A 28 -3.89 -5.54 9.04
CA ALA A 28 -4.02 -6.92 8.60
C ALA A 28 -5.38 -7.51 8.99
N THR A 29 -5.80 -8.57 8.30
CA THR A 29 -7.08 -9.25 8.55
C THR A 29 -7.09 -10.14 9.79
N SER A 30 -5.92 -10.45 10.37
CA SER A 30 -5.79 -11.23 11.60
C SER A 30 -4.69 -10.70 12.51
N ARG A 31 -4.80 -11.02 13.81
CA ARG A 31 -3.80 -10.63 14.81
C ARG A 31 -2.46 -11.33 14.57
N ASP A 32 -2.47 -12.59 14.18
CA ASP A 32 -1.24 -13.35 13.94
C ASP A 32 -0.45 -12.77 12.78
N LEU A 33 -1.13 -12.43 11.68
CA LEU A 33 -0.52 -11.78 10.52
C LEU A 33 0.01 -10.39 10.88
N LEU A 34 -0.73 -9.63 11.69
CA LEU A 34 -0.26 -8.34 12.19
C LEU A 34 1.01 -8.48 13.04
N CYS A 35 1.08 -9.48 13.91
CA CYS A 35 2.24 -9.77 14.74
C CYS A 35 3.45 -10.19 13.90
N GLU A 36 3.24 -10.96 12.84
CA GLU A 36 4.29 -11.32 11.87
C GLU A 36 4.83 -10.06 11.18
N MET A 37 3.94 -9.20 10.67
CA MET A 37 4.32 -7.96 10.00
C MET A 37 5.09 -7.00 10.92
N LYS A 38 4.73 -6.92 12.20
CA LYS A 38 5.48 -6.11 13.18
C LYS A 38 6.94 -6.53 13.36
N ARG A 39 7.30 -7.79 13.06
CA ARG A 39 8.70 -8.26 13.11
C ARG A 39 9.59 -7.59 12.07
N PHE A 40 9.01 -7.04 11.00
CA PHE A 40 9.70 -6.26 9.97
C PHE A 40 9.84 -4.77 10.32
N GLY A 41 9.55 -4.39 11.58
CA GLY A 41 9.62 -3.00 12.04
C GLY A 41 8.43 -2.12 11.60
N LEU A 42 7.33 -2.73 11.17
CA LEU A 42 6.10 -2.03 10.78
C LEU A 42 5.33 -1.55 12.02
N SER A 43 4.85 -0.30 11.98
CA SER A 43 4.01 0.28 13.04
C SER A 43 2.51 0.22 12.71
N THR A 44 1.66 0.41 13.71
CA THR A 44 0.19 0.56 13.52
C THR A 44 -0.21 2.02 13.74
N GLY A 45 0.61 2.95 13.26
CA GLY A 45 0.49 4.39 13.51
C GLY A 45 -0.69 5.04 12.80
N TYR A 46 -1.24 4.39 11.77
CA TYR A 46 -2.48 4.82 11.14
C TYR A 46 -3.69 4.41 11.98
N ALA A 47 -4.49 5.40 12.41
CA ALA A 47 -5.78 5.20 13.03
C ALA A 47 -6.82 6.04 12.27
N GLY A 48 -7.79 5.38 11.64
CA GLY A 48 -8.81 6.05 10.85
C GLY A 48 -9.57 5.13 9.92
N PRO A 49 -10.57 5.66 9.20
CA PRO A 49 -11.34 4.89 8.23
C PRO A 49 -10.45 4.52 7.03
N PHE A 50 -10.36 3.24 6.73
CA PHE A 50 -9.62 2.77 5.57
C PHE A 50 -10.51 2.84 4.31
N LEU A 51 -10.36 3.93 3.55
CA LEU A 51 -11.25 4.25 2.42
C LEU A 51 -10.70 3.76 1.07
N GLY A 52 -11.60 3.75 0.07
CA GLY A 52 -11.26 3.44 -1.32
C GLY A 52 -11.08 1.95 -1.61
N PHE A 53 -10.49 1.66 -2.77
CA PHE A 53 -10.30 0.29 -3.24
C PHE A 53 -9.42 -0.54 -2.29
N SER A 54 -8.43 0.10 -1.67
CA SER A 54 -7.51 -0.54 -0.72
C SER A 54 -8.25 -1.08 0.52
N GLY A 55 -9.11 -0.26 1.13
CA GLY A 55 -9.93 -0.67 2.27
C GLY A 55 -10.95 -1.72 1.91
N LEU A 56 -11.64 -1.53 0.78
CA LEU A 56 -12.60 -2.51 0.27
C LEU A 56 -11.94 -3.87 0.02
N THR A 57 -10.74 -3.90 -0.57
CA THR A 57 -10.02 -5.13 -0.88
C THR A 57 -9.67 -5.90 0.40
N VAL A 58 -9.14 -5.22 1.43
CA VAL A 58 -8.83 -5.87 2.71
C VAL A 58 -10.10 -6.39 3.39
N ALA A 59 -11.17 -5.60 3.43
CA ALA A 59 -12.44 -6.02 4.01
C ALA A 59 -13.03 -7.24 3.28
N MET A 60 -13.02 -7.23 1.94
CA MET A 60 -13.51 -8.33 1.13
C MET A 60 -12.65 -9.59 1.30
N SER A 61 -11.32 -9.46 1.38
CA SER A 61 -10.45 -10.58 1.70
C SER A 61 -10.81 -11.19 3.05
N ALA A 62 -11.01 -10.38 4.09
CA ALA A 62 -11.43 -10.87 5.40
C ALA A 62 -12.78 -11.61 5.35
N LEU A 63 -13.80 -11.02 4.72
CA LEU A 63 -15.13 -11.63 4.56
C LEU A 63 -15.08 -12.94 3.75
N ARG A 64 -14.12 -13.04 2.84
CA ARG A 64 -13.86 -14.24 2.04
C ARG A 64 -12.75 -15.08 2.64
N GLY A 65 -12.39 -14.94 3.92
CA GLY A 65 -11.38 -15.77 4.60
C GLY A 65 -10.05 -15.91 3.85
N ILE A 66 -9.62 -14.87 3.13
CA ILE A 66 -8.29 -14.73 2.52
C ILE A 66 -7.49 -13.80 3.43
N GLN A 67 -6.22 -14.14 3.68
CA GLN A 67 -5.36 -13.26 4.46
C GLN A 67 -5.08 -11.98 3.65
N ALA A 68 -5.11 -10.82 4.31
CA ALA A 68 -4.65 -9.60 3.67
C ALA A 68 -3.86 -8.71 4.62
N VAL A 69 -2.85 -8.07 4.04
CA VAL A 69 -2.01 -7.06 4.67
C VAL A 69 -2.13 -5.79 3.85
N CYS A 70 -2.40 -4.66 4.48
CA CYS A 70 -2.20 -3.36 3.86
C CYS A 70 -0.98 -2.69 4.45
N LEU A 71 -0.06 -2.28 3.57
CA LEU A 71 1.09 -1.46 3.89
C LEU A 71 0.78 -0.01 3.50
N PHE A 72 0.96 0.91 4.45
CA PHE A 72 0.70 2.33 4.30
C PHE A 72 2.00 3.09 4.38
N SER A 73 2.45 3.67 3.27
CA SER A 73 3.59 4.58 3.31
C SER A 73 3.14 5.93 3.86
N ARG A 74 3.90 6.48 4.79
CA ARG A 74 3.73 7.88 5.20
C ARG A 74 4.16 8.77 4.07
N THR A 75 3.27 9.66 3.66
CA THR A 75 3.52 10.68 2.63
C THR A 75 3.07 12.04 3.14
N THR A 76 3.67 13.10 2.60
CA THR A 76 3.27 14.47 2.88
C THR A 76 2.47 14.98 1.69
N PRO A 77 1.16 15.25 1.85
CA PRO A 77 0.34 15.73 0.76
C PRO A 77 0.81 17.13 0.34
N ASN A 78 0.94 17.35 -0.96
CA ASN A 78 1.10 18.69 -1.50
C ASN A 78 -0.28 19.36 -1.54
N LEU A 79 -0.50 20.41 -0.75
CA LEU A 79 -1.82 21.06 -0.67
C LEU A 79 -2.21 21.79 -1.96
N GLU A 80 -1.23 22.21 -2.75
CA GLU A 80 -1.46 22.86 -4.05
C GLU A 80 -1.74 21.83 -5.14
N GLU A 81 -1.12 20.65 -5.04
CA GLU A 81 -1.30 19.53 -5.96
C GLU A 81 -1.44 18.20 -5.17
N PRO A 82 -2.63 17.89 -4.61
CA PRO A 82 -2.81 16.73 -3.73
C PRO A 82 -2.52 15.37 -4.37
N GLU A 83 -2.61 15.31 -5.70
CA GLU A 83 -2.34 14.12 -6.52
C GLU A 83 -0.87 14.02 -6.96
N SER A 84 -0.02 14.96 -6.54
CA SER A 84 1.40 14.93 -6.89
C SER A 84 2.03 13.66 -6.33
N PRO A 85 2.72 12.86 -7.17
CA PRO A 85 3.28 11.60 -6.73
C PRO A 85 4.42 11.82 -5.73
N ASP A 86 4.56 10.90 -4.78
CA ASP A 86 5.66 10.85 -3.82
C ASP A 86 6.56 9.61 -4.07
N PRO A 87 7.64 9.76 -4.88
CA PRO A 87 8.52 8.66 -5.20
C PRO A 87 9.30 8.12 -3.99
N GLU A 88 9.59 8.94 -2.99
CA GLU A 88 10.32 8.52 -1.78
C GLU A 88 9.42 7.62 -0.91
N ALA A 89 8.16 8.00 -0.73
CA ALA A 89 7.17 7.18 -0.03
C ALA A 89 6.94 5.85 -0.78
N ALA A 90 6.81 5.89 -2.11
CA ALA A 90 6.66 4.69 -2.93
C ALA A 90 7.88 3.76 -2.80
N ARG A 91 9.10 4.30 -2.87
CA ARG A 91 10.34 3.52 -2.70
C ARG A 91 10.41 2.87 -1.32
N THR A 92 10.16 3.64 -0.27
CA THR A 92 10.16 3.16 1.12
C THR A 92 9.22 1.97 1.31
N LEU A 93 8.03 2.03 0.72
CA LEU A 93 7.05 0.96 0.79
C LEU A 93 7.47 -0.26 -0.03
N LEU A 94 7.99 -0.07 -1.24
CA LEU A 94 8.46 -1.18 -2.08
C LEU A 94 9.68 -1.88 -1.49
N ASP A 95 10.62 -1.15 -0.88
CA ASP A 95 11.76 -1.74 -0.20
C ASP A 95 11.30 -2.64 0.96
N LYS A 96 10.31 -2.17 1.74
CA LYS A 96 9.70 -2.94 2.83
C LYS A 96 8.94 -4.16 2.33
N LEU A 97 8.20 -4.05 1.22
CA LEU A 97 7.54 -5.18 0.57
C LEU A 97 8.58 -6.21 0.07
N SER A 98 9.67 -5.73 -0.53
CA SER A 98 10.78 -6.54 -1.03
C SER A 98 11.41 -7.38 0.10
N GLU A 99 11.59 -6.77 1.28
CA GLU A 99 12.08 -7.43 2.50
C GLU A 99 11.12 -8.52 2.99
N ILE A 100 9.82 -8.22 3.08
CA ILE A 100 8.78 -9.16 3.56
C ILE A 100 8.66 -10.37 2.64
N LEU A 101 8.60 -10.13 1.33
CA LEU A 101 8.44 -11.18 0.33
C LEU A 101 9.75 -11.84 -0.07
N LYS A 102 10.89 -11.33 0.39
CA LYS A 102 12.25 -11.76 0.03
C LYS A 102 12.48 -11.80 -1.49
N ILE A 103 11.91 -10.81 -2.18
CA ILE A 103 12.11 -10.61 -3.62
C ILE A 103 13.08 -9.45 -3.86
N ARG A 104 13.55 -9.29 -5.10
CA ARG A 104 14.36 -8.14 -5.51
C ARG A 104 13.56 -7.29 -6.47
N LEU A 105 13.17 -6.09 -6.04
CA LEU A 105 12.48 -5.10 -6.87
C LEU A 105 13.48 -4.06 -7.39
N ASP A 106 13.38 -3.70 -8.66
CA ASP A 106 14.11 -2.57 -9.24
C ASP A 106 13.26 -1.30 -9.11
N THR A 107 13.68 -0.38 -8.25
CA THR A 107 13.02 0.90 -8.00
C THR A 107 13.75 2.09 -8.65
N SER A 108 14.71 1.83 -9.54
CA SER A 108 15.56 2.85 -10.18
C SER A 108 14.80 3.89 -11.00
N LYS A 109 13.64 3.50 -11.55
CA LYS A 109 12.78 4.35 -12.37
C LYS A 109 11.73 5.15 -11.60
N LEU A 110 11.59 4.96 -10.29
CA LEU A 110 10.66 5.77 -9.49
C LEU A 110 11.06 7.25 -9.53
N GLY A 111 10.09 8.13 -9.80
CA GLY A 111 10.30 9.57 -9.87
C GLY A 111 10.89 10.07 -11.19
N GLN A 112 11.19 9.17 -12.14
CA GLN A 112 11.46 9.60 -13.51
C GLN A 112 10.14 9.98 -14.19
N PRO A 113 10.11 11.04 -15.02
CA PRO A 113 8.96 11.33 -15.85
C PRO A 113 8.61 10.10 -16.68
N SER A 114 7.44 9.50 -16.44
CA SER A 114 6.97 8.40 -17.27
C SER A 114 6.38 8.96 -18.56
N GLU A 115 6.57 8.28 -19.69
CA GLU A 115 5.86 8.57 -20.95
C GLU A 115 4.32 8.47 -20.85
N ARG A 116 3.77 8.08 -19.69
CA ARG A 116 2.35 8.26 -19.40
C ARG A 116 2.07 9.75 -19.18
N SER A 117 1.89 10.42 -20.30
CA SER A 117 1.01 11.58 -20.46
C SER A 117 -0.17 11.45 -19.51
N THR A 118 -0.34 12.46 -18.67
CA THR A 118 -1.59 12.89 -18.07
C THR A 118 -2.81 12.24 -18.76
N PRO A 119 -3.67 11.48 -18.06
CA PRO A 119 -5.02 11.30 -18.57
C PRO A 119 -5.62 12.71 -18.62
N THR A 120 -5.69 13.28 -19.83
CA THR A 120 -6.46 14.50 -20.08
C THR A 120 -7.92 14.13 -19.83
N VAL A 121 -8.40 14.36 -18.60
CA VAL A 121 -9.84 14.39 -18.35
C VAL A 121 -10.32 15.75 -18.84
N GLY A 122 -10.69 15.80 -20.11
CA GLY A 122 -11.44 16.93 -20.66
C GLY A 122 -12.84 16.91 -20.05
N TYR A 123 -13.20 17.96 -19.34
CA TYR A 123 -14.60 18.26 -19.06
C TYR A 123 -15.14 19.07 -20.24
N LEU A 124 -16.21 18.56 -20.87
CA LEU A 124 -17.05 19.32 -21.81
C LEU A 124 -17.94 20.30 -21.04
#